data_AF-A0A1Y5SBD2-F1
#
_entry.id   AF-A0A1Y5SBD2-F1
#
_cell.length_a   1.000
_cell.length_b   1.000
_cell.length_c   1.000
_cell.angle_alpha   90.00
_cell.angle_beta   90.00
_cell.angle_gamma   90.00
#
_symmetry.space_group_name_H-M   'P 1'
#
loop_
_entity.id
_entity.type
_entity.pdbx_description
1 polymer ?
#
loop_
_entity_poly.entity_id
_entity_poly.type
_entity_poly.pdbx_seq_one_letter_code
_entity_poly.pdbx_strand_id
1 'polypeptide(L)'
;MMPRSPIAEFIARLECAQTAEEKHDAFMAEAIETGGFYAIPREQAAPASYMVEIHLHGIFGYGRSEAEAQRSWARTAQRHLETLETQDRAA
;
A
#
# COMPACT_ATOMS: atom_id res chain seq x y z
N MET A 1 6.38 14.27 -21.04
CA MET A 1 5.84 14.27 -19.67
C MET A 1 5.46 12.83 -19.39
N MET A 2 6.28 12.08 -18.66
CA MET A 2 5.94 10.69 -18.33
C MET A 2 4.63 10.70 -17.52
N PRO A 3 3.68 9.78 -17.75
CA PRO A 3 2.57 9.62 -16.83
C PRO A 3 3.17 9.34 -15.45
N ARG A 4 2.79 10.14 -14.45
CA ARG A 4 3.21 9.88 -13.07
C ARG A 4 2.75 8.47 -12.72
N SER A 5 3.66 7.64 -12.22
CA SER A 5 3.33 6.29 -11.80
C SER A 5 2.21 6.36 -10.76
N PRO A 6 1.08 5.64 -10.91
CA PRO A 6 0.00 5.62 -9.93
C PRO A 6 0.50 5.32 -8.50
N ILE A 7 1.52 4.47 -8.41
CA ILE A 7 2.20 4.14 -7.15
C ILE A 7 2.86 5.38 -6.53
N ALA A 8 3.55 6.18 -7.33
CA ALA A 8 4.21 7.39 -6.87
C ALA A 8 3.21 8.48 -6.44
N GLU A 9 2.10 8.61 -7.17
CA GLU A 9 1.01 9.54 -6.79
C GLU A 9 0.37 9.13 -5.47
N PHE A 10 0.11 7.82 -5.29
CA PHE A 10 -0.46 7.32 -4.06
C PHE A 10 0.50 7.48 -2.87
N ILE A 11 1.81 7.23 -3.04
CA ILE A 11 2.81 7.51 -1.98
C ILE A 11 2.79 8.99 -1.58
N ALA A 12 2.77 9.92 -2.55
CA ALA A 12 2.70 11.35 -2.25
C ALA A 12 1.42 11.72 -1.49
N ARG A 13 0.28 11.08 -1.83
CA ARG A 13 -0.98 11.25 -1.09
C ARG A 13 -0.86 10.75 0.35
N LEU A 14 -0.20 9.61 0.57
CA LEU A 14 0.04 9.06 1.91
C LEU A 14 0.97 9.93 2.76
N GLU A 15 1.89 10.68 2.16
CA GLU A 15 2.75 11.64 2.86
C GLU A 15 1.97 12.86 3.38
N CYS A 16 0.87 13.23 2.72
CA CYS A 16 -0.04 14.28 3.19
C CYS A 16 -0.95 13.81 4.33
N ALA A 17 -1.21 12.50 4.45
CA ALA A 17 -2.04 11.94 5.52
C ALA A 17 -1.26 11.91 6.85
N GLN A 18 -1.79 12.59 7.86
CA GLN A 18 -1.15 12.75 9.16
C GLN A 18 -1.69 11.79 10.22
N THR A 19 -2.97 11.42 10.13
CA THR A 19 -3.60 10.50 11.08
C THR A 19 -3.64 9.07 10.57
N ALA A 20 -3.87 8.11 11.48
CA ALA A 20 -4.09 6.71 11.09
C ALA A 20 -5.40 6.53 10.30
N GLU A 21 -6.43 7.31 10.64
CA GLU A 21 -7.73 7.32 9.98
C GLU A 21 -7.62 7.86 8.55
N GLU A 22 -6.90 8.96 8.33
CA GLU A 22 -6.66 9.51 6.98
C GLU A 22 -5.90 8.52 6.10
N LYS A 23 -4.94 7.78 6.67
CA LYS A 23 -4.22 6.72 5.94
C LYS A 23 -5.14 5.56 5.62
N HIS A 24 -5.93 5.09 6.58
CA HIS A 24 -6.94 4.07 6.36
C HIS A 24 -7.87 4.44 5.20
N ASP A 25 -8.45 5.64 5.24
CA ASP A 25 -9.37 6.13 4.22
C ASP A 25 -8.69 6.23 2.85
N ALA A 26 -7.44 6.69 2.79
CA ALA A 26 -6.68 6.73 1.55
C ALA A 26 -6.44 5.34 0.95
N PHE A 27 -6.04 4.35 1.77
CA PHE A 27 -5.87 2.96 1.32
C PHE A 27 -7.20 2.32 0.87
N MET A 28 -8.28 2.58 1.60
CA MET A 28 -9.62 2.09 1.24
C MET A 28 -10.12 2.72 -0.07
N ALA A 29 -9.97 4.03 -0.22
CA ALA A 29 -10.33 4.73 -1.45
C ALA A 29 -9.54 4.19 -2.65
N GLU A 30 -8.22 4.05 -2.52
CA GLU A 30 -7.37 3.48 -3.57
C GLU A 30 -7.78 2.05 -3.93
N ALA A 31 -8.09 1.20 -2.94
CA ALA A 31 -8.54 -0.16 -3.18
C ALA A 31 -9.86 -0.20 -3.96
N ILE A 32 -10.80 0.69 -3.64
CA ILE A 32 -12.08 0.82 -4.35
C ILE A 32 -11.85 1.28 -5.80
N GLU A 33 -10.99 2.28 -6.00
CA GLU A 33 -10.74 2.88 -7.32
C GLU A 33 -9.95 1.96 -8.26
N THR A 34 -9.03 1.18 -7.72
CA THR A 34 -8.09 0.34 -8.52
C THR A 34 -8.45 -1.15 -8.53
N GLY A 35 -9.47 -1.55 -7.77
CA GLY A 35 -9.81 -2.96 -7.59
C GLY A 35 -8.81 -3.72 -6.71
N GLY A 36 -8.12 -3.01 -5.82
CA GLY A 36 -7.21 -3.58 -4.84
C GLY A 36 -7.91 -4.33 -3.72
N PHE A 37 -7.12 -4.91 -2.83
CA PHE A 37 -7.59 -5.69 -1.68
C PHE A 37 -7.06 -5.11 -0.38
N TYR A 38 -7.96 -4.95 0.59
CA TYR A 38 -7.65 -4.45 1.92
C TYR A 38 -8.38 -5.29 2.96
N ALA A 39 -7.69 -6.26 3.56
CA ALA A 39 -8.28 -7.17 4.54
C ALA A 39 -7.71 -6.95 5.93
N ILE A 40 -8.57 -6.42 6.81
CA ILE A 40 -8.31 -6.36 8.24
C ILE A 40 -9.20 -7.39 8.93
N PRO A 41 -8.61 -8.42 9.58
CA PRO A 41 -9.38 -9.36 10.39
C PRO A 41 -10.13 -8.62 11.50
N ARG A 42 -11.44 -8.87 11.64
CA ARG A 42 -12.21 -8.37 12.78
C ARG A 42 -11.81 -9.13 14.05
N GLU A 43 -11.67 -8.42 15.17
CA GLU A 43 -11.15 -8.90 16.47
C GLU A 43 -11.84 -10.16 17.07
N GLN A 44 -12.91 -10.68 16.47
CA GLN A 44 -13.72 -11.79 17.00
C GLN A 44 -13.56 -13.13 16.25
N ALA A 45 -12.75 -13.22 15.19
CA ALA A 45 -12.48 -14.49 14.54
C ALA A 45 -11.24 -15.16 15.17
N ALA A 46 -11.48 -16.10 16.09
CA ALA A 46 -10.63 -17.20 16.62
C ALA A 46 -9.08 -17.17 16.41
N PRO A 47 -8.26 -17.69 17.35
CA PRO A 47 -6.85 -17.32 17.58
C PRO A 47 -5.79 -17.75 16.54
N ALA A 48 -6.18 -18.08 15.31
CA ALA A 48 -5.26 -18.51 14.26
C ALA A 48 -4.95 -17.35 13.30
N SER A 49 -3.89 -16.59 13.60
CA SER A 49 -3.24 -15.65 12.67
C SER A 49 -4.05 -14.41 12.24
N TYR A 50 -4.00 -13.35 13.04
CA TYR A 50 -4.41 -12.01 12.61
C TYR A 50 -3.36 -11.43 11.64
N MET A 51 -3.48 -11.74 10.36
CA MET A 51 -2.67 -11.11 9.31
C MET A 51 -3.52 -10.08 8.57
N VAL A 52 -3.04 -8.85 8.54
CA VAL A 52 -3.56 -7.78 7.70
C VAL A 52 -2.86 -7.84 6.36
N GLU A 53 -3.64 -7.81 5.29
CA GLU A 53 -3.16 -7.87 3.92
C GLU A 53 -3.62 -6.66 3.12
N ILE A 54 -2.68 -6.05 2.41
CA ILE A 54 -2.91 -4.93 1.49
C ILE A 54 -2.35 -5.34 0.14
N HIS A 55 -3.16 -5.26 -0.90
CA HIS A 55 -2.74 -5.47 -2.27
C HIS A 55 -3.24 -4.31 -3.14
N LEU A 56 -2.32 -3.45 -3.56
CA LEU A 56 -2.59 -2.27 -4.39
C LEU A 56 -1.50 -2.14 -5.45
N HIS A 57 -1.92 -1.84 -6.68
CA HIS A 57 -1.02 -1.65 -7.84
C HIS A 57 -0.04 -2.83 -8.07
N GLY A 58 -0.46 -4.07 -7.78
CA GLY A 58 0.41 -5.25 -7.89
C GLY A 58 1.45 -5.39 -6.77
N ILE A 59 1.40 -4.54 -5.74
CA ILE A 59 2.29 -4.57 -4.57
C ILE A 59 1.54 -5.08 -3.36
N PHE A 60 2.20 -5.96 -2.61
CA PHE A 60 1.68 -6.56 -1.40
C PHE A 60 2.31 -5.94 -0.14
N GLY A 61 1.48 -5.73 0.88
CA GLY A 61 1.88 -5.37 2.23
C GLY A 61 1.21 -6.29 3.24
N TYR A 62 2.00 -6.75 4.21
CA TYR A 62 1.56 -7.68 5.24
C TYR A 62 1.95 -7.18 6.62
N GLY A 63 1.15 -7.49 7.62
CA GLY A 63 1.46 -7.14 9.01
C GLY A 63 0.51 -7.79 10.00
N ARG A 64 0.88 -7.76 11.28
CA ARG A 64 -0.01 -8.17 12.38
C ARG A 64 -0.95 -7.05 12.82
N SER A 65 -0.71 -5.85 12.30
CA SER A 65 -1.57 -4.69 12.44
C SER A 65 -1.65 -3.95 11.12
N GLU A 66 -2.69 -3.15 10.97
CA GLU A 66 -2.88 -2.27 9.83
C GLU A 66 -1.67 -1.35 9.58
N ALA A 67 -1.18 -0.70 10.63
CA ALA A 67 -0.02 0.18 10.52
C ALA A 67 1.25 -0.56 10.05
N GLU A 68 1.42 -1.83 10.43
CA GLU A 68 2.54 -2.66 9.97
C GLU A 68 2.37 -3.02 8.48
N ALA A 69 1.18 -3.43 8.08
CA ALA A 69 0.88 -3.76 6.68
C ALA A 69 1.04 -2.53 5.76
N GLN A 70 0.56 -1.36 6.17
CA GLN A 70 0.72 -0.10 5.42
C GLN A 70 2.20 0.27 5.25
N ARG A 71 3.00 0.16 6.32
CA ARG A 71 4.46 0.41 6.24
C ARG A 71 5.17 -0.62 5.36
N SER A 72 4.76 -1.88 5.44
CA SER A 72 5.28 -2.94 4.57
C SER A 72 4.98 -2.63 3.11
N TRP A 73 3.73 -2.28 2.79
CA TRP A 73 3.31 -1.89 1.45
C TRP A 73 4.14 -0.71 0.91
N ALA A 74 4.24 0.38 1.68
CA ALA A 74 4.96 1.58 1.27
C ALA A 74 6.45 1.30 0.98
N ARG A 75 7.10 0.48 1.80
CA ARG A 75 8.51 0.08 1.59
C ARG A 75 8.67 -0.71 0.30
N THR A 76 7.77 -1.66 0.03
CA THR A 76 7.82 -2.46 -1.20
C THR A 76 7.53 -1.59 -2.42
N ALA A 77 6.58 -0.65 -2.31
CA ALA A 77 6.25 0.30 -3.35
C ALA A 77 7.44 1.20 -3.73
N GLN A 78 8.14 1.74 -2.75
CA GLN A 78 9.36 2.54 -2.97
C GLN A 78 10.44 1.74 -3.70
N ARG A 79 10.72 0.50 -3.25
CA ARG A 79 11.69 -0.38 -3.92
C ARG A 79 11.29 -0.73 -5.35
N HIS A 80 10.00 -0.90 -5.60
CA HIS A 80 9.47 -1.15 -6.94
C HIS A 80 9.74 0.03 -7.87
N LEU A 81 9.49 1.26 -7.40
CA LEU A 81 9.80 2.49 -8.16
C LEU A 81 11.30 2.63 -8.45
N GLU A 82 12.17 2.44 -7.46
CA GLU A 82 13.64 2.49 -7.64
C GLU A 82 14.12 1.48 -8.69
N THR A 83 13.53 0.29 -8.70
CA THR A 83 13.86 -0.77 -9.66
C THR A 83 13.45 -0.38 -11.08
N LEU A 84 12.24 0.19 -11.26
CA LEU A 84 11.76 0.66 -12.56
C LEU A 84 12.64 1.78 -13.13
N GLU A 85 13.04 2.75 -12.31
CA GLU A 85 13.94 3.83 -12.73
C GLU A 85 15.33 3.31 -13.13
N THR A 86 15.83 2.32 -12.41
CA THR A 86 17.13 1.69 -12.71
C THR A 86 17.09 0.91 -14.02
N GLN A 87 15.99 0.23 -14.31
CA GLN A 87 15.80 -0.53 -15.55
C GLN A 87 15.64 0.39 -16.77
N ASP A 88 14.94 1.52 -16.63
CA ASP A 88 14.77 2.50 -17.72
C ASP A 88 16.10 3.17 -18.11
N ARG A 89 16.98 3.43 -17.13
CA ARG A 89 18.31 4.01 -17.38
C ARG A 89 19.31 3.03 -18.03
N ALA A 90 19.06 1.72 -17.90
CA ALA A 90 19.93 0.68 -18.43
C ALA A 90 19.52 0.20 -19.84
N ALA A 91 18.37 0.65 -20.34
CA ALA A 91 17.85 0.39 -21.69
C ALA A 91 18.24 1.51 -22.67
#